data_AF-A0A397SQS7-F1
#
_entry.id   AF-A0A397SQS7-F1
#
_cell.length_a   1.000
_cell.length_b   1.000
_cell.length_c   1.000
_cell.angle_alpha   90.00
_cell.angle_beta   90.00
_cell.angle_gamma   90.00
#
_symmetry.space_group_name_H-M   'P 1'
#
loop_
_entity.id
_entity.type
_entity.pdbx_description
1 polymer ?
#
loop_
_entity_poly.entity_id
_entity_poly.type
_entity_poly.pdbx_seq_one_letter_code
_entity_poly.pdbx_strand_id
1 'polypeptide(L)'
;MSVLTLKKHIAYLILLVVYLLSLSMTIVCLVFAIKKRQSFLDMNLITKNDMIEILYLFLIVATIISAMISMCCSLTSNEPHILGDGGAALVQFILAIVWIILPAAYTVLSKDELGDIPLSCPKSLIDNDLLLYACIKRRTNIIFMWINSGIMILSTFILCFCFYGLKIQSEEEILVGIPISISASEASTPPVLKRINPFDHSGSAFFGKKKREN
;
A
#
# COMPACT_ATOMS: atom_id res chain seq x y z
N MET A 1 -13.87 18.11 -20.38
CA MET A 1 -13.13 17.22 -19.44
C MET A 1 -11.68 17.25 -19.85
N SER A 2 -10.75 17.75 -19.02
CA SER A 2 -9.35 17.87 -19.44
C SER A 2 -8.71 16.48 -19.56
N VAL A 3 -7.77 16.31 -20.50
CA VAL A 3 -7.01 15.06 -20.70
C VAL A 3 -6.35 14.59 -19.39
N LEU A 4 -5.99 15.55 -18.53
CA LEU A 4 -5.41 15.31 -17.21
C LEU A 4 -6.40 14.64 -16.22
N THR A 5 -7.69 15.04 -16.23
CA THR A 5 -8.71 14.41 -15.37
C THR A 5 -8.96 12.96 -15.77
N LEU A 6 -8.99 12.66 -17.07
CA LEU A 6 -9.18 11.30 -17.59
C LEU A 6 -8.02 10.37 -17.20
N LYS A 7 -6.76 10.83 -17.35
CA LYS A 7 -5.57 10.06 -16.94
C LYS A 7 -5.59 9.71 -15.45
N LYS A 8 -5.99 10.67 -14.59
CA LYS A 8 -6.10 10.45 -13.14
C LYS A 8 -7.15 9.39 -12.78
N HIS A 9 -8.31 9.41 -13.44
CA HIS A 9 -9.38 8.42 -13.19
C HIS A 9 -8.98 7.02 -13.65
N ILE A 10 -8.33 6.89 -14.81
CA ILE A 10 -7.83 5.60 -15.31
C ILE A 10 -6.77 5.03 -14.37
N ALA A 11 -5.82 5.85 -13.91
CA ALA A 11 -4.79 5.42 -12.97
C ALA A 11 -5.43 4.94 -11.65
N TYR A 12 -6.41 5.68 -11.12
CA TYR A 12 -7.14 5.30 -9.92
C TYR A 12 -7.86 3.95 -10.07
N LEU A 13 -8.53 3.73 -11.20
CA LEU A 13 -9.20 2.46 -11.50
C LEU A 13 -8.21 1.30 -11.55
N ILE A 14 -7.06 1.48 -12.22
CA ILE A 14 -5.99 0.46 -12.28
C ILE A 14 -5.52 0.11 -10.87
N LEU A 15 -5.28 1.12 -10.04
CA LEU A 15 -4.81 0.94 -8.67
C LEU A 15 -5.83 0.19 -7.81
N LEU A 16 -7.11 0.54 -7.91
CA LEU A 16 -8.18 -0.17 -7.22
C LEU A 16 -8.23 -1.65 -7.63
N VAL A 17 -8.14 -1.93 -8.92
CA VAL A 17 -8.15 -3.31 -9.45
C VAL A 17 -6.94 -4.11 -8.94
N VAL A 18 -5.74 -3.53 -9.02
CA VAL A 18 -4.50 -4.17 -8.53
C VAL A 18 -4.57 -4.43 -7.03
N TYR A 19 -5.17 -3.50 -6.28
CA TYR A 19 -5.34 -3.62 -4.84
C TYR A 19 -6.32 -4.75 -4.47
N LEU A 20 -7.48 -4.82 -5.11
CA LEU A 20 -8.45 -5.91 -4.93
C LEU A 20 -7.85 -7.28 -5.32
N LEU A 21 -7.04 -7.32 -6.38
CA LEU A 21 -6.31 -8.51 -6.77
C LEU A 21 -5.31 -8.94 -5.67
N SER A 22 -4.55 -7.99 -5.12
CA SER A 22 -3.59 -8.25 -4.04
C SER A 22 -4.28 -8.76 -2.77
N LEU A 23 -5.43 -8.17 -2.42
CA LEU A 23 -6.23 -8.60 -1.27
C LEU A 23 -6.77 -10.02 -1.46
N SER A 24 -7.33 -10.33 -2.64
CA SER A 24 -7.87 -11.66 -2.92
C SER A 24 -6.79 -12.75 -2.84
N MET A 25 -5.59 -12.46 -3.36
CA MET A 25 -4.45 -13.37 -3.25
C MET A 25 -3.93 -13.55 -1.83
N THR A 26 -3.96 -12.50 -1.01
CA THR A 26 -3.61 -12.58 0.41
C THR A 26 -4.61 -13.47 1.18
N ILE A 27 -5.90 -13.40 0.86
CA ILE A 27 -6.93 -14.29 1.43
C ILE A 27 -6.69 -15.74 0.99
N VAL A 28 -6.35 -15.98 -0.28
CA VAL A 28 -5.98 -17.32 -0.76
C VAL A 28 -4.80 -17.87 0.03
N CYS A 29 -3.76 -17.05 0.27
CA CYS A 29 -2.62 -17.40 1.11
C CYS A 29 -3.03 -17.79 2.54
N LEU A 30 -3.97 -17.06 3.14
CA LEU A 30 -4.52 -17.39 4.47
C LEU A 30 -5.16 -18.79 4.48
N VAL A 31 -6.02 -19.08 3.50
CA VAL A 31 -6.71 -20.36 3.40
C VAL A 31 -5.72 -21.51 3.25
N PHE A 32 -4.68 -21.35 2.43
CA PHE A 32 -3.65 -22.38 2.26
C PHE A 32 -2.76 -22.53 3.50
N ALA A 33 -2.42 -21.45 4.18
CA ALA A 33 -1.66 -21.51 5.43
C ALA A 33 -2.43 -22.27 6.52
N ILE A 34 -3.74 -21.99 6.68
CA ILE A 34 -4.60 -22.70 7.63
C ILE A 34 -4.74 -24.18 7.24
N LYS A 35 -5.01 -24.48 5.96
CA LYS A 35 -5.12 -25.87 5.48
C LYS A 35 -3.83 -26.66 5.64
N LYS A 36 -2.67 -26.02 5.44
CA LYS A 36 -1.37 -26.64 5.73
C LYS A 36 -1.30 -27.00 7.21
N ARG A 37 -1.57 -26.04 8.10
CA ARG A 37 -1.47 -26.25 9.55
C ARG A 37 -2.40 -27.35 10.05
N GLN A 38 -3.65 -27.37 9.58
CA GLN A 38 -4.61 -28.44 9.89
C GLN A 38 -4.08 -29.82 9.47
N SER A 39 -3.56 -29.94 8.25
CA SER A 39 -3.00 -31.19 7.76
C SER A 39 -1.83 -31.70 8.60
N PHE A 40 -1.02 -30.81 9.18
CA PHE A 40 0.12 -31.20 10.02
C PHE A 40 -0.33 -31.64 11.42
N LEU A 41 -1.37 -31.00 11.96
CA LEU A 41 -2.02 -31.41 13.21
C LEU A 41 -2.64 -32.81 13.08
N ASP A 42 -3.36 -33.08 11.98
CA ASP A 42 -3.99 -34.37 11.73
C ASP A 42 -2.98 -35.54 11.68
N MET A 43 -1.73 -35.25 11.32
CA MET A 43 -0.64 -36.24 11.24
C MET A 43 0.22 -36.32 12.51
N ASN A 44 -0.04 -35.51 13.54
CA ASN A 44 0.86 -35.32 14.68
C ASN A 44 2.31 -34.99 14.28
N LEU A 45 2.50 -34.28 13.15
CA LEU A 45 3.83 -33.81 12.76
C LEU A 45 4.17 -32.56 13.59
N ILE A 46 5.23 -32.66 14.39
CA ILE A 46 5.76 -31.51 15.11
C ILE A 46 6.54 -30.66 14.11
N THR A 47 6.01 -29.48 13.82
CA THR A 47 6.70 -28.47 13.04
C THR A 47 7.90 -27.97 13.83
N LYS A 48 9.10 -28.22 13.29
CA LYS A 48 10.37 -27.86 13.95
C LYS A 48 10.45 -26.37 14.28
N ASN A 49 9.81 -25.53 13.46
CA ASN A 49 9.87 -24.08 13.54
C ASN A 49 8.46 -23.45 13.63
N ASP A 50 7.63 -23.83 14.60
CA ASP A 50 6.29 -23.24 14.81
C ASP A 50 6.24 -21.70 14.78
N MET A 51 7.29 -21.06 15.27
CA MET A 51 7.41 -19.60 15.30
C MET A 51 7.34 -18.97 13.91
N ILE A 52 7.93 -19.57 12.87
CA ILE A 52 7.90 -18.99 11.51
C ILE A 52 6.51 -19.11 10.90
N GLU A 53 5.77 -20.18 11.21
CA GLU A 53 4.39 -20.34 10.76
C GLU A 53 3.46 -19.32 11.40
N ILE A 54 3.62 -19.10 12.72
CA ILE A 54 2.85 -18.09 13.45
C ILE A 54 3.16 -16.69 12.91
N LEU A 55 4.44 -16.38 12.70
CA LEU A 55 4.86 -15.08 12.16
C LEU A 55 4.31 -14.85 10.75
N TYR A 56 4.29 -15.89 9.91
CA TYR A 56 3.69 -15.83 8.58
C TYR A 56 2.16 -15.60 8.63
N LEU A 57 1.44 -16.34 9.47
CA LEU A 57 0.00 -16.12 9.67
C LEU A 57 -0.28 -14.71 10.19
N PHE A 58 0.54 -14.22 11.13
CA PHE A 58 0.44 -12.86 11.63
C PHE A 58 0.63 -11.83 10.52
N LEU A 59 1.64 -12.00 9.65
CA LEU A 59 1.86 -11.11 8.51
C LEU A 59 0.64 -11.07 7.57
N ILE A 60 0.05 -12.22 7.26
CA ILE A 60 -1.14 -12.30 6.41
C ILE A 60 -2.30 -11.51 7.04
N VAL A 61 -2.61 -11.76 8.31
CA VAL A 61 -3.72 -11.09 9.02
C VAL A 61 -3.45 -9.59 9.14
N ALA A 62 -2.23 -9.19 9.50
CA ALA A 62 -1.85 -7.79 9.57
C ALA A 62 -2.01 -7.09 8.21
N THR A 63 -1.63 -7.76 7.12
CA THR A 63 -1.79 -7.24 5.74
C THR A 63 -3.27 -7.04 5.41
N ILE A 64 -4.14 -8.02 5.70
CA ILE A 64 -5.59 -7.91 5.47
C ILE A 64 -6.19 -6.75 6.27
N ILE A 65 -5.88 -6.66 7.57
CA ILE A 65 -6.40 -5.60 8.45
C ILE A 65 -5.94 -4.22 7.95
N SER A 66 -4.64 -4.07 7.65
CA SER A 66 -4.10 -2.81 7.11
C SER A 66 -4.81 -2.41 5.82
N ALA A 67 -5.11 -3.39 4.98
CA ALA A 67 -5.77 -3.15 3.72
C ALA A 67 -7.24 -2.73 3.88
N MET A 68 -7.95 -3.35 4.82
CA MET A 68 -9.34 -2.98 5.15
C MET A 68 -9.42 -1.58 5.75
N ILE A 69 -8.49 -1.22 6.64
CA ILE A 69 -8.42 0.12 7.23
C ILE A 69 -8.19 1.16 6.14
N SER A 70 -7.19 0.94 5.27
CA SER A 70 -6.88 1.84 4.16
C SER A 70 -8.07 2.06 3.23
N MET A 71 -8.81 0.98 2.90
CA MET A 71 -10.01 1.07 2.06
C MET A 71 -11.14 1.82 2.76
N CYS A 72 -11.38 1.55 4.06
CA CYS A 72 -12.41 2.23 4.84
C CYS A 72 -12.16 3.74 4.92
N CYS A 73 -10.93 4.13 5.28
CA CYS A 73 -10.51 5.53 5.35
C CYS A 73 -10.67 6.25 3.99
N SER A 74 -10.36 5.54 2.91
CA SER A 74 -10.49 6.06 1.55
C SER A 74 -11.94 6.33 1.12
N LEU A 75 -12.89 5.51 1.58
CA LEU A 75 -14.31 5.66 1.25
C LEU A 75 -15.01 6.75 2.08
N THR A 76 -14.52 7.03 3.28
CA THR A 76 -15.08 8.08 4.17
C THR A 76 -14.53 9.48 3.89
N SER A 77 -13.46 9.58 3.11
CA SER A 77 -12.83 10.85 2.77
C SER A 77 -13.53 11.52 1.58
N ASN A 78 -13.98 12.76 1.74
CA ASN A 78 -14.61 13.55 0.67
C ASN A 78 -13.65 13.94 -0.46
N GLU A 79 -12.34 13.79 -0.24
CA GLU A 79 -11.32 13.87 -1.29
C GLU A 79 -10.62 12.51 -1.41
N PRO A 80 -10.31 12.02 -2.63
CA PRO A 80 -9.63 10.75 -2.83
C PRO A 80 -8.15 10.83 -2.39
N HIS A 81 -7.91 10.93 -1.08
CA HIS A 81 -6.59 10.90 -0.45
C HIS A 81 -6.03 9.48 -0.30
N ILE A 82 -6.44 8.53 -1.16
CA ILE A 82 -5.83 7.19 -1.21
C ILE A 82 -4.30 7.28 -1.37
N LEU A 83 -3.81 8.40 -1.91
CA LEU A 83 -2.40 8.74 -2.12
C LEU A 83 -1.93 10.00 -1.36
N GLY A 84 -2.64 10.42 -0.32
CA GLY A 84 -2.55 11.78 0.25
C GLY A 84 -1.19 12.17 0.82
N ASP A 85 -0.53 11.30 1.58
CA ASP A 85 0.76 11.61 2.20
C ASP A 85 1.77 10.52 1.84
N GLY A 86 3.02 10.91 1.56
CA GLY A 86 4.13 9.98 1.25
C GLY A 86 4.30 8.83 2.26
N GLY A 87 3.70 8.95 3.46
CA GLY A 87 3.59 7.88 4.44
C GLY A 87 2.89 6.61 3.94
N ALA A 88 1.83 6.69 3.14
CA ALA A 88 1.13 5.50 2.65
C ALA A 88 1.99 4.66 1.69
N ALA A 89 2.76 5.34 0.82
CA ALA A 89 3.69 4.67 -0.08
C ALA A 89 4.90 4.07 0.68
N LEU A 90 5.38 4.75 1.72
CA LEU A 90 6.44 4.23 2.58
C LEU A 90 5.99 2.97 3.34
N VAL A 91 4.77 2.95 3.88
CA VAL A 91 4.19 1.77 4.53
C VAL A 91 4.07 0.61 3.54
N GLN A 92 3.56 0.88 2.33
CA GLN A 92 3.44 -0.14 1.28
C GLN A 92 4.82 -0.70 0.88
N PHE A 93 5.83 0.16 0.78
CA PHE A 93 7.20 -0.26 0.47
C PHE A 93 7.81 -1.13 1.57
N ILE A 94 7.65 -0.76 2.84
CA ILE A 94 8.09 -1.58 3.98
C ILE A 94 7.37 -2.93 3.97
N LEU A 95 6.05 -2.93 3.75
CA LEU A 95 5.26 -4.17 3.64
C LEU A 95 5.76 -5.05 2.49
N ALA A 96 6.09 -4.49 1.33
CA ALA A 96 6.65 -5.24 0.21
C ALA A 96 8.00 -5.90 0.57
N ILE A 97 8.88 -5.20 1.30
CA ILE A 97 10.15 -5.77 1.79
C ILE A 97 9.90 -6.92 2.77
N VAL A 98 9.01 -6.72 3.74
CA VAL A 98 8.66 -7.77 4.72
C VAL A 98 8.06 -8.99 4.01
N TRP A 99 7.22 -8.76 2.99
CA TRP A 99 6.67 -9.80 2.12
C TRP A 99 7.71 -10.49 1.23
N ILE A 100 8.97 -10.07 1.21
CA ILE A 100 10.05 -10.83 0.55
C ILE A 100 10.89 -11.58 1.58
N ILE A 101 11.29 -10.89 2.65
CA ILE A 101 12.13 -11.46 3.70
C ILE A 101 11.41 -12.64 4.37
N LEU A 102 10.13 -12.46 4.73
CA LEU A 102 9.42 -13.48 5.49
C LEU A 102 9.15 -14.75 4.66
N PRO A 103 8.70 -14.68 3.38
CA PRO A 103 8.59 -15.88 2.55
C PRO A 103 9.92 -16.55 2.22
N ALA A 104 11.00 -15.79 2.07
CA ALA A 104 12.34 -16.36 1.90
C ALA A 104 12.76 -17.13 3.17
N ALA A 105 12.64 -16.51 4.34
CA ALA A 105 12.91 -17.16 5.62
C ALA A 105 12.02 -18.39 5.82
N TYR A 106 10.73 -18.29 5.54
CA TYR A 106 9.79 -19.40 5.60
C TYR A 106 10.21 -20.55 4.70
N THR A 107 10.60 -20.27 3.45
CA THR A 107 11.02 -21.31 2.49
C THR A 107 12.27 -22.06 2.98
N VAL A 108 13.26 -21.34 3.52
CA VAL A 108 14.50 -21.94 4.04
C VAL A 108 14.25 -22.74 5.32
N LEU A 109 13.46 -22.19 6.23
CA LEU A 109 13.19 -22.79 7.54
C LEU A 109 12.22 -23.97 7.46
N SER A 110 11.31 -23.97 6.48
CA SER A 110 10.36 -25.06 6.26
C SER A 110 10.91 -26.18 5.37
N LYS A 111 12.12 -26.03 4.81
CA LYS A 111 12.64 -26.92 3.78
C LYS A 111 12.75 -28.40 4.24
N ASP A 112 13.07 -28.60 5.52
CA ASP A 112 13.32 -29.92 6.13
C ASP A 112 12.16 -30.39 7.03
N GLU A 113 10.97 -29.76 6.95
CA GLU A 113 9.82 -30.09 7.82
C GLU A 113 9.26 -31.51 7.61
N LEU A 114 9.48 -32.10 6.43
CA LEU A 114 9.06 -33.47 6.12
C LEU A 114 10.27 -34.43 6.02
N GLY A 115 11.41 -34.07 6.60
CA GLY A 115 12.67 -34.81 6.42
C GLY A 115 13.22 -34.65 5.00
N ASP A 116 13.74 -35.74 4.41
CA ASP A 116 14.41 -35.75 3.10
C ASP A 116 13.46 -35.67 1.89
N ILE A 117 12.18 -35.36 2.11
CA ILE A 117 11.20 -35.27 1.03
C ILE A 117 11.40 -33.97 0.24
N PRO A 118 11.71 -34.04 -1.07
CA PRO A 118 11.94 -32.84 -1.86
C PRO A 118 10.64 -32.07 -2.10
N LEU A 119 10.78 -30.75 -2.30
CA LEU A 119 9.68 -29.81 -2.61
C LEU A 119 8.86 -30.19 -3.86
N SER A 120 9.40 -31.05 -4.73
CA SER A 120 8.71 -31.54 -5.93
C SER A 120 7.60 -32.54 -5.62
N CYS A 121 7.59 -33.15 -4.43
CA CYS A 121 6.62 -34.17 -4.00
C CYS A 121 6.47 -35.32 -5.01
N PRO A 122 7.54 -36.07 -5.33
CA PRO A 122 7.47 -37.20 -6.23
C PRO A 122 6.64 -38.33 -5.60
N LYS A 123 5.60 -38.77 -6.30
CA LYS A 123 4.74 -39.89 -5.84
C LYS A 123 5.52 -41.20 -5.65
N SER A 124 6.61 -41.41 -6.39
CA SER A 124 7.42 -42.62 -6.32
C SER A 124 8.24 -42.76 -5.04
N LEU A 125 8.40 -41.69 -4.26
CA LEU A 125 9.20 -41.66 -3.02
C LEU A 125 8.31 -41.68 -1.77
N ILE A 126 6.99 -41.59 -1.94
CA ILE A 126 6.02 -41.38 -0.88
C ILE A 126 4.91 -42.42 -1.02
N ASP A 127 5.04 -43.52 -0.30
CA ASP A 127 4.04 -44.61 -0.29
C ASP A 127 2.81 -44.29 0.59
N ASN A 128 2.90 -43.25 1.42
CA ASN A 128 1.82 -42.84 2.32
C ASN A 128 1.02 -41.68 1.73
N ASP A 129 -0.25 -41.93 1.37
CA ASP A 129 -1.17 -40.93 0.82
C ASP A 129 -1.31 -39.68 1.69
N LEU A 130 -1.26 -39.84 3.02
CA LEU A 130 -1.35 -38.73 3.98
C LEU A 130 -0.11 -37.83 3.92
N LEU A 131 1.07 -38.44 3.79
CA LEU A 131 2.35 -37.74 3.63
C LEU A 131 2.44 -37.03 2.28
N LEU A 132 1.93 -37.67 1.22
CA LEU A 132 1.83 -37.07 -0.11
C LEU A 132 0.92 -35.85 -0.10
N TYR A 133 -0.24 -35.96 0.54
CA TYR A 133 -1.18 -34.86 0.71
C TYR A 133 -0.55 -33.66 1.43
N ALA A 134 0.17 -33.91 2.53
CA ALA A 134 0.88 -32.87 3.28
C ALA A 134 1.98 -32.18 2.47
N CYS A 135 2.76 -32.96 1.70
CA CYS A 135 3.78 -32.44 0.81
C CYS A 135 3.17 -31.49 -0.23
N ILE A 136 2.07 -31.91 -0.87
CA ILE A 136 1.36 -31.08 -1.86
C ILE A 136 0.85 -29.78 -1.21
N LYS A 137 0.30 -29.85 0.00
CA LYS A 137 -0.15 -28.65 0.73
C LYS A 137 0.99 -27.70 1.06
N ARG A 138 2.12 -28.22 1.54
CA ARG A 138 3.33 -27.42 1.80
C ARG A 138 3.83 -26.73 0.54
N ARG A 139 3.99 -27.48 -0.56
CA ARG A 139 4.42 -26.94 -1.86
C ARG A 139 3.48 -25.85 -2.35
N THR A 140 2.18 -26.10 -2.27
CA THR A 140 1.15 -25.16 -2.72
C THR A 140 1.18 -23.87 -1.89
N ASN A 141 1.32 -23.97 -0.57
CA ASN A 141 1.45 -22.79 0.30
C ASN A 141 2.68 -21.94 -0.07
N ILE A 142 3.83 -22.56 -0.31
CA ILE A 142 5.06 -21.84 -0.74
C ILE A 142 4.83 -21.15 -2.09
N ILE A 143 4.22 -21.81 -3.06
CA ILE A 143 3.94 -21.21 -4.38
C ILE A 143 3.06 -19.96 -4.23
N PHE A 144 1.95 -20.06 -3.48
CA PHE A 144 1.06 -18.93 -3.28
C PHE A 144 1.71 -17.78 -2.52
N MET A 145 2.56 -18.07 -1.53
CA MET A 145 3.37 -17.05 -0.84
C MET A 145 4.21 -16.23 -1.82
N TRP A 146 4.94 -16.89 -2.70
CA TRP A 146 5.80 -16.21 -3.68
C TRP A 146 5.00 -15.45 -4.74
N ILE A 147 3.87 -15.99 -5.19
CA ILE A 147 2.96 -15.28 -6.11
C ILE A 147 2.44 -14.01 -5.45
N ASN A 148 1.98 -14.07 -4.20
CA ASN A 148 1.49 -12.90 -3.47
C ASN A 148 2.59 -11.85 -3.30
N SER A 149 3.81 -12.28 -2.98
CA SER A 149 4.98 -11.41 -2.86
C SER A 149 5.29 -10.69 -4.17
N GLY A 150 5.24 -11.41 -5.29
CA GLY A 150 5.44 -10.84 -6.62
C GLY A 150 4.36 -9.81 -6.99
N ILE A 151 3.09 -10.08 -6.68
CA ILE A 151 1.99 -9.15 -6.91
C ILE A 151 2.16 -7.88 -6.05
N MET A 152 2.59 -8.01 -4.79
CA MET A 152 2.86 -6.88 -3.91
C MET A 152 4.02 -6.00 -4.39
N ILE A 153 5.08 -6.60 -4.96
CA ILE A 153 6.15 -5.82 -5.60
C ILE A 153 5.62 -5.10 -6.84
N LEU A 154 4.90 -5.80 -7.70
CA LEU A 154 4.36 -5.22 -8.93
C LEU A 154 3.42 -4.05 -8.61
N SER A 155 2.56 -4.19 -7.59
CA SER A 155 1.66 -3.12 -7.15
C SER A 155 2.45 -1.92 -6.61
N THR A 156 3.49 -2.15 -5.82
CA THR A 156 4.39 -1.09 -5.32
C THR A 156 5.11 -0.39 -6.47
N PHE A 157 5.58 -1.12 -7.47
CA PHE A 157 6.21 -0.54 -8.65
C PHE A 157 5.24 0.35 -9.44
N ILE A 158 4.01 -0.12 -9.68
CA ILE A 158 2.97 0.68 -10.35
C ILE A 158 2.66 1.96 -9.54
N LEU A 159 2.56 1.87 -8.22
CA LEU A 159 2.35 3.02 -7.34
C LEU A 159 3.49 4.04 -7.44
N CYS A 160 4.74 3.59 -7.34
CA CYS A 160 5.91 4.47 -7.41
C CYS A 160 6.06 5.12 -8.78
N PHE A 161 6.02 4.34 -9.87
CA PHE A 161 6.35 4.87 -11.19
C PHE A 161 5.17 5.51 -11.91
N CYS A 162 3.99 4.88 -11.88
CA CYS A 162 2.84 5.42 -12.61
C CYS A 162 2.19 6.58 -11.87
N PHE A 163 2.20 6.61 -10.53
CA PHE A 163 1.45 7.61 -9.78
C PHE A 163 2.31 8.79 -9.29
N TYR A 164 3.45 8.53 -8.65
CA TYR A 164 4.32 9.63 -8.24
C TYR A 164 4.97 10.31 -9.46
N GLY A 165 5.29 9.55 -10.52
CA GLY A 165 5.73 10.12 -11.80
C GLY A 165 4.70 11.08 -12.42
N LEU A 166 3.40 10.70 -12.41
CA LEU A 166 2.32 11.56 -12.90
C LEU A 166 2.07 12.77 -11.99
N LYS A 167 2.24 12.64 -10.66
CA LYS A 167 2.08 13.75 -9.71
C LYS A 167 3.13 14.83 -9.96
N ILE A 168 4.40 14.44 -10.09
CA ILE A 168 5.52 15.35 -10.38
C ILE A 168 5.28 16.10 -11.70
N GLN A 169 4.89 15.38 -12.75
CA GLN A 169 4.62 16.00 -14.06
C GLN A 169 3.46 17.00 -14.01
N SER A 170 2.43 16.72 -13.20
CA SER A 170 1.30 17.65 -13.02
C SER A 170 1.65 18.89 -12.19
N GLU A 171 2.56 18.78 -11.21
CA GLU A 171 3.03 19.93 -10.42
C GLU A 171 3.98 20.81 -11.23
N GLU A 172 4.85 20.23 -12.08
CA GLU A 172 5.70 20.98 -13.01
C GLU A 172 4.88 21.73 -14.08
N GLU A 173 3.84 21.12 -14.67
CA GLU A 173 2.94 21.82 -15.61
C GLU A 173 2.22 23.00 -14.95
N ILE A 174 1.86 22.91 -13.67
CA ILE A 174 1.23 24.01 -12.92
C ILE A 174 2.24 25.13 -12.61
N LEU A 175 3.48 24.79 -12.29
CA LEU A 175 4.52 25.77 -11.95
C LEU A 175 5.03 26.54 -13.18
N VAL A 176 5.09 25.88 -14.35
CA VAL A 176 5.50 26.50 -15.63
C VAL A 176 4.34 27.30 -16.27
N GLY A 177 3.11 27.14 -15.79
CA GLY A 177 1.90 27.81 -16.28
C GLY A 177 1.67 29.24 -15.77
N ILE A 178 2.58 29.85 -15.00
CA ILE A 178 2.50 31.29 -14.72
C ILE A 178 3.04 32.02 -15.97
N PRO A 179 2.23 32.83 -16.68
CA PRO A 179 2.75 33.59 -17.80
C PRO A 179 3.71 34.64 -17.25
N ILE A 180 5.02 34.44 -17.49
CA ILE A 180 5.98 35.55 -17.50
C ILE A 180 5.64 36.36 -18.75
N SER A 181 4.60 37.19 -18.68
CA SER A 181 4.38 38.23 -19.67
C SER A 181 5.46 39.28 -19.47
N ILE A 182 6.57 39.08 -20.17
CA ILE A 182 7.44 40.15 -20.61
C ILE A 182 6.57 41.08 -21.47
N SER A 183 6.05 42.14 -20.88
CA SER A 183 5.64 43.33 -21.62
C SER A 183 6.70 44.39 -21.39
N ALA A 184 7.81 44.26 -22.12
CA ALA A 184 8.65 45.41 -22.44
C ALA A 184 7.87 46.27 -23.44
N SER A 185 7.11 47.24 -22.95
CA SER A 185 6.62 48.39 -23.72
C SER A 185 6.08 49.44 -22.76
N GLU A 186 6.69 50.63 -22.82
CA GLU A 186 6.19 51.93 -22.34
C GLU A 186 6.13 52.17 -20.82
N ALA A 187 7.22 52.69 -20.27
CA ALA A 187 7.21 53.50 -19.06
C ALA A 187 7.95 54.83 -19.31
N SER A 188 7.30 55.76 -20.01
CA SER A 188 7.61 57.18 -19.92
C SER A 188 6.68 57.82 -18.88
N THR A 189 7.13 57.92 -17.62
CA THR A 189 6.89 59.03 -16.67
C THR A 189 7.26 58.58 -15.24
N PRO A 190 7.85 59.46 -14.42
CA PRO A 190 8.34 59.10 -13.08
C PRO A 190 7.21 59.07 -12.04
N PRO A 191 7.31 58.25 -10.98
CA PRO A 191 6.30 58.22 -9.93
C PRO A 191 6.40 59.47 -9.04
N VAL A 192 5.32 60.24 -9.02
CA VAL A 192 5.08 61.30 -8.03
C VAL A 192 4.94 60.64 -6.65
N LEU A 193 5.89 60.95 -5.76
CA LEU A 193 5.84 60.67 -4.33
C LEU A 193 4.49 61.13 -3.74
N LYS A 194 3.62 60.19 -3.37
CA LYS A 194 2.49 60.50 -2.48
C LYS A 194 2.95 60.40 -1.02
N ARG A 195 3.16 61.59 -0.49
CA ARG A 195 3.44 62.00 0.89
C ARG A 195 2.72 61.13 1.92
N ILE A 196 3.49 60.44 2.76
CA ILE A 196 3.05 59.94 4.08
C ILE A 196 2.87 61.18 4.97
N ASN A 197 1.74 61.29 5.65
CA ASN A 197 1.63 62.12 6.84
C ASN A 197 0.79 61.40 7.92
N PRO A 198 1.02 61.73 9.20
CA PRO A 198 0.94 60.78 10.31
C PRO A 198 -0.27 61.04 11.23
N PHE A 199 -0.62 60.03 12.03
CA PHE A 199 -1.35 60.09 13.30
C PHE A 199 -2.71 60.81 13.36
N ASP A 200 -3.77 60.05 13.68
CA ASP A 200 -4.60 60.42 14.83
C ASP A 200 -5.27 59.20 15.50
N HIS A 201 -5.23 59.21 16.84
CA HIS A 201 -5.80 58.23 17.77
C HIS A 201 -7.30 58.49 17.98
N SER A 202 -8.15 57.46 18.08
CA SER A 202 -9.20 57.34 19.13
C SER A 202 -10.11 56.11 18.96
N GLY A 203 -10.40 55.42 20.08
CA GLY A 203 -11.68 54.76 20.37
C GLY A 203 -11.81 53.27 19.94
N SER A 204 -11.47 52.29 20.79
CA SER A 204 -12.29 51.68 21.85
C SER A 204 -13.50 50.85 21.39
N ALA A 205 -13.43 49.55 21.75
CA ALA A 205 -14.51 48.61 22.06
C ALA A 205 -15.43 48.11 20.94
N PHE A 206 -15.46 46.79 20.72
CA PHE A 206 -16.71 46.02 20.87
C PHE A 206 -16.41 44.51 21.05
N PHE A 207 -16.56 44.06 22.29
CA PHE A 207 -16.64 42.65 22.70
C PHE A 207 -18.12 42.25 22.62
N GLY A 208 -18.46 41.21 21.86
CA GLY A 208 -19.82 40.69 21.75
C GLY A 208 -19.92 39.22 22.14
N LYS A 209 -19.90 38.94 23.44
CA LYS A 209 -20.35 37.66 24.02
C LYS A 209 -21.88 37.64 24.03
N LYS A 210 -22.52 36.53 23.61
CA LYS A 210 -23.84 36.14 24.12
C LYS A 210 -23.88 34.65 24.51
N LYS A 211 -23.72 34.43 25.82
CA LYS A 211 -24.29 33.39 26.71
C LYS A 211 -25.83 33.32 26.51
N ARG A 212 -26.65 32.31 26.85
CA ARG A 212 -26.62 30.95 27.44
C ARG A 212 -28.11 30.52 27.55
N GLU A 213 -28.33 29.22 27.73
CA GLU A 213 -29.36 28.55 28.56
C GLU A 213 -30.85 28.94 28.41
N ASN A 214 -31.67 27.94 28.04
CA ASN A 214 -32.54 27.22 28.98
C ASN A 214 -32.54 25.72 28.62
#